data_AF-A0A8T7JH69-F1
#
_entry.id   AF-A0A8T7JH69-F1
#
_cell.length_a   1.000
_cell.length_b   1.000
_cell.length_c   1.000
_cell.angle_alpha   90.00
_cell.angle_beta   90.00
_cell.angle_gamma   90.00
#
_symmetry.space_group_name_H-M   'P 1'
#
loop_
_entity.id
_entity.type
_entity.pdbx_description
1 polymer ?
#
loop_
_entity_poly.entity_id
_entity_poly.type
_entity_poly.pdbx_seq_one_letter_code
_entity_poly.pdbx_strand_id
1 'polypeptide(L)' 'MYQHNNRVFGSCYTASRLPVELVFQQTFPTREEALACEVQIKGWSRKKKQAMLNQDWRLVSLLAKSPHNLK' A
#
# COMPACT_ATOMS: atom_id res chain seq x y z
N MET A 1 -8.85 8.82 -9.46
CA MET A 1 -8.26 9.91 -8.65
C MET A 1 -9.08 11.21 -8.61
N TYR A 2 -9.65 11.68 -9.72
CA TYR A 2 -10.42 12.95 -9.75
C TYR A 2 -11.47 13.08 -8.64
N GLN A 3 -12.32 12.07 -8.45
CA GLN A 3 -13.40 12.12 -7.45
C GLN A 3 -12.88 12.29 -6.01
N HIS A 4 -11.76 11.64 -5.68
CA HIS A 4 -11.15 11.75 -4.36
C HIS A 4 -10.54 13.13 -4.14
N ASN A 5 -9.73 13.62 -5.07
CA ASN A 5 -9.04 14.92 -4.93
C ASN A 5 -9.99 16.12 -4.95
N ASN A 6 -11.13 16.00 -5.62
CA ASN A 6 -12.16 17.06 -5.66
C ASN A 6 -13.24 16.91 -4.57
N ARG A 7 -13.07 15.98 -3.62
CA ARG A 7 -14.04 15.72 -2.55
C ARG A 7 -15.48 15.57 -3.08
N VAL A 8 -15.66 14.89 -4.21
CA VAL A 8 -16.99 14.69 -4.83
C VAL A 8 -17.95 14.00 -3.85
N PHE A 9 -17.41 13.13 -2.98
CA PHE A 9 -18.13 12.54 -1.87
C PHE A 9 -17.51 12.97 -0.53
N GLY A 10 -18.19 13.86 0.20
CA GLY A 10 -17.69 14.46 1.43
C GLY A 10 -17.60 13.52 2.64
N SER A 11 -18.30 12.40 2.63
CA SER A 11 -18.33 11.41 3.72
C SER A 11 -17.25 10.33 3.62
N CYS A 12 -16.49 10.28 2.52
CA CYS A 12 -15.49 9.22 2.29
C CYS A 12 -14.24 9.40 3.17
N TYR A 13 -13.55 8.28 3.46
CA TYR A 13 -12.34 8.25 4.29
C TYR A 13 -11.24 9.25 3.87
N THR A 14 -11.05 9.43 2.56
CA THR A 14 -10.04 10.33 2.00
C THR A 14 -10.48 11.79 1.94
N ALA A 15 -11.76 12.10 2.14
CA ALA A 15 -12.30 13.46 2.00
C ALA A 15 -11.62 14.47 2.94
N SER A 16 -11.27 14.05 4.16
CA SER A 16 -10.56 14.88 5.15
C SER A 16 -9.03 14.87 5.01
N ARG A 17 -8.47 14.10 4.07
CA ARG A 17 -7.03 13.83 3.94
C ARG A 17 -6.54 14.13 2.52
N LEU A 18 -6.87 15.30 2.01
CA LEU A 18 -6.53 15.76 0.66
C LEU A 18 -5.40 16.80 0.70
N PRO A 19 -4.55 16.88 -0.36
CA PRO A 19 -4.57 16.08 -1.58
C PRO A 19 -4.03 14.65 -1.37
N VAL A 20 -4.49 13.72 -2.20
CA VAL A 20 -3.96 12.35 -2.25
C VAL A 20 -3.30 12.08 -3.60
N GLU A 21 -2.19 11.35 -3.56
CA GLU A 21 -1.43 10.91 -4.72
C GLU A 21 -1.46 9.39 -4.84
N LEU A 22 -1.64 8.89 -6.07
CA LEU A 22 -1.54 7.47 -6.36
C LEU A 22 -0.07 7.09 -6.58
N VAL A 23 0.57 6.56 -5.55
CA VAL A 23 1.99 6.18 -5.60
C VAL A 23 2.24 4.77 -6.13
N PHE A 24 1.21 3.92 -6.21
CA PHE A 24 1.33 2.55 -6.70
C PHE A 24 0.00 2.01 -7.21
N GLN A 25 0.07 1.33 -8.35
CA GLN A 25 -1.01 0.55 -8.93
C GLN A 25 -0.40 -0.65 -9.67
N GLN A 26 -1.05 -1.80 -9.60
CA GLN A 26 -0.66 -3.00 -10.35
C GLN A 26 -1.90 -3.64 -10.97
N THR A 27 -1.74 -4.16 -12.19
CA THR A 27 -2.77 -4.92 -12.90
C THR A 27 -2.53 -6.41 -12.72
N PHE A 28 -3.60 -7.18 -12.56
CA PHE A 28 -3.55 -8.64 -12.43
C PHE A 28 -4.48 -9.28 -13.47
N PRO A 29 -4.08 -10.41 -14.06
CA PRO A 29 -4.94 -11.19 -14.97
C PRO A 29 -6.25 -11.65 -14.33
N THR A 30 -6.21 -12.02 -13.04
CA THR A 30 -7.39 -12.53 -12.33
C THR A 30 -7.74 -11.71 -11.09
N ARG A 31 -9.01 -11.78 -10.69
CA ARG A 31 -9.50 -11.18 -9.44
C ARG A 31 -8.84 -11.81 -8.21
N GLU A 32 -8.56 -13.11 -8.25
CA GLU A 32 -7.98 -13.87 -7.15
C GLU A 32 -6.55 -13.44 -6.85
N GLU A 33 -5.74 -13.24 -7.90
CA GLU A 33 -4.39 -12.69 -7.77
C GLU A 33 -4.39 -11.28 -7.19
N ALA A 34 -5.29 -10.41 -7.69
CA ALA A 34 -5.43 -9.06 -7.16
C ALA A 34 -5.80 -9.06 -5.67
N LEU A 35 -6.74 -9.93 -5.27
CA LEU A 35 -7.18 -10.07 -3.89
C LEU A 35 -6.05 -10.61 -3.00
N ALA A 36 -5.31 -11.63 -3.45
CA ALA A 36 -4.19 -12.21 -2.72
C ALA A 36 -3.10 -11.15 -2.46
N CYS A 37 -2.74 -10.37 -3.49
CA CYS A 37 -1.80 -9.25 -3.34
C CYS A 37 -2.32 -8.16 -2.41
N GLU A 38 -3.60 -7.79 -2.51
CA GLU A 38 -4.21 -6.79 -1.61
C GLU A 38 -4.11 -7.25 -0.15
N VAL A 39 -4.55 -8.47 0.15
CA VAL A 39 -4.52 -9.03 1.51
C VAL A 39 -3.09 -9.08 2.05
N GLN A 40 -2.13 -9.50 1.23
CA GLN A 40 -0.73 -9.55 1.61
C GLN A 40 -0.18 -8.16 1.97
N ILE A 41 -0.40 -7.15 1.12
CA ILE A 41 0.17 -5.81 1.31
C ILE A 41 -0.58 -5.03 2.40
N LYS A 42 -1.89 -5.24 2.56
CA LYS A 42 -2.73 -4.49 3.52
C LYS A 42 -2.15 -4.52 4.94
N GLY A 43 -1.69 -5.69 5.40
CA GLY A 43 -1.09 -5.91 6.70
C GLY A 43 0.36 -5.42 6.86
N TRP A 44 1.02 -4.97 5.79
CA TRP A 44 2.41 -4.51 5.89
C TRP A 44 2.52 -3.17 6.61
N SER A 45 3.62 -3.02 7.36
CA SER A 45 4.00 -1.75 7.95
C SER A 45 4.27 -0.69 6.86
N ARG A 46 4.13 0.59 7.23
CA ARG A 46 4.43 1.71 6.32
C ARG A 46 5.84 1.62 5.73
N LYS A 47 6.83 1.26 6.55
CA LYS A 47 8.23 1.10 6.12
C LYS A 47 8.38 0.01 5.06
N LYS A 48 7.71 -1.13 5.24
CA LYS A 48 7.77 -2.24 4.28
C LYS A 48 7.08 -1.90 2.96
N LYS A 49 5.95 -1.19 3.00
CA LYS A 49 5.30 -0.64 1.79
C LYS A 49 6.22 0.34 1.07
N GLN A 50 6.88 1.25 1.79
CA GLN A 50 7.80 2.21 1.18
C GLN A 50 9.04 1.55 0.55
N ALA A 51 9.60 0.52 1.19
CA ALA A 51 10.68 -0.28 0.61
C ALA A 51 10.24 -0.95 -0.71
N MET A 52 9.01 -1.46 -0.77
CA MET A 52 8.43 -2.00 -2.00
C MET A 52 8.30 -0.95 -3.11
N LEU A 53 7.82 0.26 -2.77
CA LEU A 53 7.72 1.37 -3.73
C LEU A 53 9.09 1.75 -4.32
N ASN A 54 10.13 1.70 -3.50
CA ASN A 54 11.51 2.00 -3.91
C ASN A 54 12.21 0.82 -4.63
N GLN A 55 11.50 -0.28 -4.90
CA GLN A 55 12.04 -1.54 -5.43
C GLN A 55 13.18 -2.16 -4.58
N ASP A 56 13.29 -1.79 -3.31
CA ASP A 56 14.27 -2.34 -2.39
C ASP A 56 13.75 -3.65 -1.77
N TRP A 57 13.77 -4.71 -2.58
CA TRP A 57 13.31 -6.03 -2.16
C TRP A 57 14.15 -6.62 -1.03
N ARG A 58 15.43 -6.22 -0.92
CA ARG A 58 16.30 -6.60 0.19
C ARG A 58 15.75 -6.05 1.50
N LEU A 59 15.41 -4.77 1.54
CA LEU A 59 14.81 -4.15 2.72
C LEU A 59 13.40 -4.68 3.01
N VAL A 60 12.59 -4.97 1.98
CA VAL A 60 11.28 -5.63 2.16
C VAL A 60 11.44 -6.98 2.88
N SER A 61 12.43 -7.78 2.47
CA SER A 61 12.72 -9.08 3.08
C SER A 61 13.24 -8.94 4.52
N LEU A 62 14.12 -7.98 4.78
CA LEU A 62 14.60 -7.68 6.14
C LEU A 62 13.45 -7.26 7.06
N LEU A 63 12.58 -6.35 6.62
CA LEU A 63 11.42 -5.88 7.38
C LEU A 63 10.30 -6.91 7.54
N ALA A 64 10.35 -8.02 6.80
CA ALA A 64 9.45 -9.15 6.99
C ALA A 64 9.87 -10.05 8.17
N LYS A 65 11.15 -10.02 8.56
CA LYS A 65 11.65 -10.79 9.69
C LYS A 65 11.27 -10.04 10.98
N SER A 66 10.60 -10.75 11.89
CA SER A 66 10.09 -10.21 13.15
C SER A 66 11.13 -9.38 13.92
N PRO A 67 10.75 -8.26 14.58
CA PRO A 67 11.66 -7.48 15.43
C PRO A 67 12.24 -8.28 16.61
N HIS A 68 11.72 -9.48 16.89
CA HIS A 68 12.15 -10.30 18.01
C HIS A 68 13.54 -10.96 17.83
N ASN A 69 14.07 -11.01 16.61
CA ASN A 69 15.35 -11.67 16.29
C ASN A 69 16.53 -10.70 16.05
N LEU A 70 16.45 -9.47 16.56
CA LEU A 70 17.50 -8.44 16.46
C LEU A 70 18.22 -8.19 17.81
N LYS A 71 18.30 -9.20 18.67
CA LYS A 71 19.11 -9.15 19.90
C LYS A 71 20.42 -9.89 19.71
#